data_AF-A0AA39YR48-F1
#
_entry.id   AF-A0AA39YR48-F1
#
_cell.length_a   1.000
_cell.length_b   1.000
_cell.length_c   1.000
_cell.angle_alpha   90.00
_cell.angle_beta   90.00
_cell.angle_gamma   90.00
#
_symmetry.space_group_name_H-M   'P 1'
#
loop_
_entity.id
_entity.type
_entity.pdbx_description
1 polymer ?
#
loop_
_entity_poly.entity_id
_entity_poly.type
_entity_poly.pdbx_seq_one_letter_code
_entity_poly.pdbx_strand_id
1 'polypeptide(L)'
;CLNFEALQQQAPGPRSKGRRKFPYVRPPPECRKFKLPAMEALIERMQSVIEDPDLFRLFENSYPNTLDTMVKWRGYANITDEETGEGTITDEELTYVITGDIDAMWLRDSASQIYSYVSLLEPSTDPDSLASLWRGLINSHSRYVVISPYCHSFQPPPESGIPPTVNGAYHNNHPNPSYNPKLVFDCKWELDSLASFLQISAAYYERTGDLAFFGKYSWVKAVQAAVDAAAAMRLGTYDKDGHVEPSAWTFTGYTNRGSETLTNDGLGNPVKENGMVRSGFRPSDDACIFQLLTPSNMMFAAYLEQASVIMEGLSAENLQAANLTGEMRQLAATVRHGVALDAVVSHRDFGEIFAYEVDGYGGANLMDDANVPSLLALPLWNYTHHVSKSASSKTEAELQAEEAEGKHDFARVYQNTRKFVLSMANPYYAKGPALSAVGGPHLGPGKGWPMAATVAALTAFEDLAGVPAGKERDEVVGEQLRMVLDSTAGTGVIHETVDAWSEFAWTRSWFGWANGLFGELILKIAQDEEARGVKKGDGLLGRLWQD
;
A
#
# COMPACT_ATOMS: atom_id res chain seq x y z
N CYS A 1 -2.99 -13.10 -26.76
CA CYS A 1 -2.70 -13.71 -25.45
C CYS A 1 -4.00 -13.86 -24.68
N LEU A 2 -4.18 -14.96 -23.94
CA LEU A 2 -5.34 -15.12 -23.05
C LEU A 2 -5.29 -14.06 -21.95
N ASN A 3 -6.46 -13.67 -21.43
CA ASN A 3 -6.50 -12.94 -20.16
C ASN A 3 -6.01 -13.87 -19.02
N PHE A 4 -5.55 -13.28 -17.92
CA PHE A 4 -4.89 -14.05 -16.86
C PHE A 4 -5.84 -15.05 -16.19
N GLU A 5 -7.08 -14.66 -15.89
CA GLU A 5 -8.06 -15.56 -15.25
C GLU A 5 -8.38 -16.77 -16.13
N ALA A 6 -8.54 -16.59 -17.44
CA ALA A 6 -8.77 -17.68 -18.38
C ALA A 6 -7.54 -18.59 -18.49
N LEU A 7 -6.32 -18.05 -18.42
CA LEU A 7 -5.09 -18.84 -18.36
C LEU A 7 -5.04 -19.66 -17.05
N GLN A 8 -5.32 -19.03 -15.92
CA GLN A 8 -5.30 -19.65 -14.60
C GLN A 8 -6.36 -20.76 -14.48
N GLN A 9 -7.57 -20.55 -14.98
CA GLN A 9 -8.66 -21.55 -15.03
C GLN A 9 -8.31 -22.79 -15.87
N GLN A 10 -7.45 -22.65 -16.89
CA GLN A 10 -6.97 -23.80 -17.67
C GLN A 10 -6.03 -24.71 -16.87
N ALA A 11 -5.51 -24.25 -15.73
CA ALA A 11 -4.52 -24.94 -14.91
C ALA A 11 -3.36 -25.54 -15.75
N PRO A 12 -2.66 -24.72 -16.55
CA PRO A 12 -1.62 -25.16 -17.47
C PRO A 12 -0.50 -25.95 -16.77
N GLY A 13 0.01 -26.96 -17.48
CA GLY A 13 1.16 -27.75 -17.04
C GLY A 13 2.51 -27.16 -17.45
N PRO A 14 3.63 -27.72 -16.94
CA PRO A 14 3.68 -28.85 -16.00
C PRO A 14 3.36 -28.42 -14.55
N ARG A 15 2.58 -29.24 -13.84
CA ARG A 15 2.29 -29.04 -12.41
C ARG A 15 3.54 -29.19 -11.56
N SER A 16 3.60 -28.50 -10.42
CA SER A 16 4.64 -28.71 -9.40
C SER A 16 4.67 -30.17 -8.93
N LYS A 17 5.83 -30.59 -8.40
CA LYS A 17 6.05 -31.98 -8.00
C LYS A 17 5.51 -32.33 -6.61
N GLY A 18 5.17 -31.34 -5.78
CA GLY A 18 4.64 -31.54 -4.43
C GLY A 18 3.19 -32.04 -4.41
N ARG A 19 2.58 -32.07 -3.22
CA ARG A 19 1.22 -32.58 -2.97
C ARG A 19 0.15 -31.65 -3.50
N ARG A 20 0.40 -30.34 -3.53
CA ARG A 20 -0.58 -29.34 -3.96
C ARG A 20 -0.70 -29.25 -5.49
N LYS A 21 0.33 -29.71 -6.23
CA LYS A 21 0.31 -29.84 -7.69
C LYS A 21 -0.07 -28.54 -8.41
N PHE A 22 0.44 -27.40 -7.93
CA PHE A 22 0.15 -26.09 -8.51
C PHE A 22 0.49 -26.01 -10.01
N PRO A 23 -0.41 -25.41 -10.82
CA PRO A 23 -0.16 -25.16 -12.23
C PRO A 23 0.90 -24.08 -12.46
N TYR A 24 1.44 -24.00 -13.67
CA TYR A 24 2.34 -22.91 -14.09
C TYR A 24 1.53 -21.82 -14.80
N VAL A 25 1.09 -20.80 -14.06
CA VAL A 25 0.13 -19.81 -14.57
C VAL A 25 0.77 -18.50 -15.04
N ARG A 26 2.09 -18.45 -15.18
CA ARG A 26 2.73 -17.32 -15.85
C ARG A 26 2.34 -17.31 -17.34
N PRO A 27 2.01 -16.16 -17.92
CA PRO A 27 1.84 -16.03 -19.36
C PRO A 27 3.08 -16.51 -20.13
N PRO A 28 2.91 -17.06 -21.34
CA PRO A 28 4.02 -17.32 -22.25
C PRO A 28 4.90 -16.07 -22.43
N PRO A 29 6.21 -16.20 -22.65
CA PRO A 29 7.12 -15.04 -22.71
C PRO A 29 6.70 -13.94 -23.70
N GLU A 30 6.10 -14.28 -24.83
CA GLU A 30 5.56 -13.34 -25.82
C GLU A 30 4.33 -12.55 -25.35
N CYS A 31 3.69 -13.02 -24.27
CA CYS A 31 2.48 -12.45 -23.69
C CYS A 31 2.72 -11.62 -22.42
N ARG A 32 3.93 -11.67 -21.85
CA ARG A 32 4.31 -10.91 -20.65
C ARG A 32 4.37 -9.42 -20.97
N LYS A 33 3.73 -8.62 -20.13
CA LYS A 33 3.55 -7.17 -20.35
C LYS A 33 4.82 -6.35 -20.17
N PHE A 34 5.67 -6.74 -19.23
CA PHE A 34 6.97 -6.14 -18.98
C PHE A 34 7.98 -7.25 -18.69
N LYS A 35 9.11 -7.24 -19.40
CA LYS A 35 10.15 -8.26 -19.28
C LYS A 35 11.34 -7.68 -18.55
N LEU A 36 11.62 -8.18 -17.36
CA LEU A 36 12.77 -7.77 -16.57
C LEU A 36 13.79 -8.90 -16.50
N PRO A 37 14.94 -8.82 -17.19
CA PRO A 37 15.96 -9.88 -17.14
C PRO A 37 16.42 -10.23 -15.72
N ALA A 38 16.54 -9.22 -14.84
CA ALA A 38 16.91 -9.42 -13.44
C ALA A 38 15.87 -10.26 -12.67
N MET A 39 14.58 -10.17 -13.03
CA MET A 39 13.53 -10.99 -12.43
C MET A 39 13.67 -12.46 -12.84
N GLU A 40 13.89 -12.74 -14.12
CA GLU A 40 14.08 -14.12 -14.59
C GLU A 40 15.33 -14.76 -13.97
N ALA A 41 16.44 -14.00 -13.90
CA ALA A 41 17.67 -14.45 -13.24
C ALA A 41 17.46 -14.72 -11.73
N LEU A 42 16.66 -13.89 -11.07
CA LEU A 42 16.30 -14.09 -9.68
C LEU A 42 15.45 -15.36 -9.50
N ILE A 43 14.45 -15.60 -10.34
CA ILE A 43 13.62 -16.81 -10.29
C ILE A 43 14.49 -18.05 -10.48
N GLU A 44 15.42 -18.04 -11.45
CA GLU A 44 16.36 -19.13 -11.69
C GLU A 44 17.25 -19.39 -10.46
N ARG A 45 17.80 -18.33 -9.84
CA ARG A 45 18.56 -18.45 -8.59
C ARG A 45 17.72 -19.07 -7.48
N MET A 46 16.50 -18.58 -7.28
CA MET A 46 15.61 -19.03 -6.21
C MET A 46 15.16 -20.48 -6.38
N GLN A 47 15.15 -21.02 -7.60
CA GLN A 47 14.90 -22.45 -7.85
C GLN A 47 15.93 -23.34 -7.14
N SER A 48 17.15 -22.86 -6.95
CA SER A 48 18.20 -23.58 -6.24
C SER A 48 18.17 -23.38 -4.73
N VAL A 49 17.43 -22.37 -4.24
CA VAL A 49 17.33 -21.98 -2.82
C VAL A 49 16.09 -22.60 -2.17
N ILE A 50 14.96 -22.57 -2.85
CA ILE A 50 13.68 -23.08 -2.34
C ILE A 50 13.60 -24.58 -2.64
N GLU A 51 13.67 -25.42 -1.60
CA GLU A 51 13.65 -26.87 -1.75
C GLU A 51 12.24 -27.41 -2.01
N ASP A 52 11.21 -26.78 -1.41
CA ASP A 52 9.84 -27.21 -1.61
C ASP A 52 9.31 -26.86 -3.01
N PRO A 53 8.90 -27.86 -3.82
CA PRO A 53 8.50 -27.63 -5.20
C PRO A 53 7.16 -26.88 -5.35
N ASP A 54 6.27 -26.94 -4.37
CA ASP A 54 5.01 -26.20 -4.40
C ASP A 54 5.24 -24.74 -4.00
N LEU A 55 6.07 -24.50 -2.97
CA LEU A 55 6.50 -23.17 -2.56
C LEU A 55 7.24 -22.45 -3.69
N PHE A 56 8.17 -23.12 -4.36
CA PHE A 56 8.87 -22.54 -5.51
C PHE A 56 7.88 -22.21 -6.64
N ARG A 57 6.93 -23.09 -6.95
CA ARG A 57 5.92 -22.82 -7.98
C ARG A 57 5.04 -21.63 -7.63
N LEU A 58 4.63 -21.50 -6.37
CA LEU A 58 3.85 -20.36 -5.92
C LEU A 58 4.65 -19.06 -6.02
N PHE A 59 5.92 -19.06 -5.60
CA PHE A 59 6.83 -17.91 -5.76
C PHE A 59 7.01 -17.53 -7.23
N GLU A 60 7.30 -18.51 -8.09
CA GLU A 60 7.49 -18.31 -9.53
C GLU A 60 6.25 -17.72 -10.20
N ASN A 61 5.05 -18.18 -9.85
CA ASN A 61 3.81 -17.64 -10.39
C ASN A 61 3.49 -16.23 -9.86
N SER A 62 3.75 -15.99 -8.57
CA SER A 62 3.26 -14.81 -7.85
C SER A 62 4.18 -13.61 -8.00
N TYR A 63 5.48 -13.77 -7.75
CA TYR A 63 6.36 -12.60 -7.68
C TYR A 63 6.40 -11.77 -8.97
N PRO A 64 6.56 -12.34 -10.18
CA PRO A 64 6.54 -11.55 -11.41
C PRO A 64 5.12 -11.18 -11.90
N ASN A 65 4.04 -11.51 -11.17
CA ASN A 65 2.68 -11.44 -11.69
C ASN A 65 2.27 -10.04 -12.19
N THR A 66 2.65 -8.98 -11.46
CA THR A 66 2.39 -7.59 -11.91
C THR A 66 3.13 -7.28 -13.21
N LEU A 67 4.43 -7.58 -13.29
CA LEU A 67 5.21 -7.35 -14.51
C LEU A 67 4.66 -8.16 -15.69
N ASP A 68 4.27 -9.41 -15.44
CA ASP A 68 3.77 -10.31 -16.47
C ASP A 68 2.39 -9.89 -16.98
N THR A 69 1.53 -9.28 -16.16
CA THR A 69 0.09 -9.16 -16.48
C THR A 69 -0.55 -7.78 -16.31
N MET A 70 0.00 -6.92 -15.44
CA MET A 70 -0.70 -5.70 -14.97
C MET A 70 -0.10 -4.39 -15.45
N VAL A 71 1.14 -4.38 -15.98
CA VAL A 71 1.70 -3.22 -16.70
C VAL A 71 0.94 -3.06 -18.02
N LYS A 72 -0.26 -2.48 -17.96
CA LYS A 72 -1.23 -2.49 -19.06
C LYS A 72 -0.77 -1.61 -20.21
N TRP A 73 -0.08 -0.51 -19.90
CA TRP A 73 0.51 0.38 -20.90
C TRP A 73 1.75 1.11 -20.37
N ARG A 74 2.67 1.42 -21.28
CA ARG A 74 3.83 2.30 -21.07
C ARG A 74 4.00 3.20 -22.29
N GLY A 75 4.49 4.41 -22.07
CA GLY A 75 4.78 5.35 -23.14
C GLY A 75 5.28 6.67 -22.60
N TYR A 76 5.04 7.73 -23.37
CA TYR A 76 5.47 9.08 -23.02
C TYR A 76 4.29 10.04 -23.06
N ALA A 77 4.34 11.11 -22.25
CA ALA A 77 3.32 12.14 -22.26
C ALA A 77 3.33 12.94 -23.56
N ASN A 78 2.15 13.41 -23.95
CA ASN A 78 1.96 14.26 -25.12
C ASN A 78 1.46 15.63 -24.68
N ILE A 79 2.13 16.69 -25.12
CA ILE A 79 1.68 18.07 -24.90
C ILE A 79 0.93 18.51 -26.16
N THR A 80 -0.34 18.86 -26.02
CA THR A 80 -1.11 19.47 -27.11
C THR A 80 -0.97 20.98 -27.04
N ASP A 81 -0.56 21.58 -28.14
CA ASP A 81 -0.57 23.03 -28.32
C ASP A 81 -2.03 23.51 -28.44
N GLU A 82 -2.45 24.41 -27.55
CA GLU A 82 -3.85 24.84 -27.47
C GLU A 82 -4.30 25.71 -28.67
N GLU A 83 -3.35 26.36 -29.37
CA GLU A 83 -3.67 27.24 -30.51
C GLU A 83 -3.79 26.46 -31.82
N THR A 84 -2.93 25.46 -32.01
CA THR A 84 -2.82 24.69 -33.25
C THR A 84 -3.48 23.32 -33.17
N GLY A 85 -3.68 22.79 -31.96
CA GLY A 85 -4.14 21.43 -31.71
C GLY A 85 -3.10 20.36 -32.01
N GLU A 86 -1.86 20.72 -32.33
CA GLU A 86 -0.78 19.77 -32.62
C GLU A 86 -0.20 19.18 -31.32
N GLY A 87 -0.01 17.85 -31.31
CA GLY A 87 0.56 17.12 -30.17
C GLY A 87 2.06 16.89 -30.35
N THR A 88 2.86 17.27 -29.35
CA THR A 88 4.29 16.95 -29.27
C THR A 88 4.53 15.92 -28.17
N ILE A 89 5.07 14.76 -28.55
CA ILE A 89 5.52 13.73 -27.60
C ILE A 89 6.73 14.25 -26.85
N THR A 90 6.68 14.17 -25.52
CA THR A 90 7.75 14.57 -24.60
C THR A 90 8.63 13.37 -24.24
N ASP A 91 9.64 13.60 -23.39
CA ASP A 91 10.42 12.56 -22.74
C ASP A 91 9.90 12.19 -21.32
N GLU A 92 8.71 12.68 -20.94
CA GLU A 92 8.05 12.31 -19.68
C GLU A 92 7.52 10.87 -19.79
N GLU A 93 8.24 9.91 -19.23
CA GLU A 93 7.82 8.52 -19.17
C GLU A 93 6.50 8.41 -18.39
N LEU A 94 5.63 7.49 -18.83
CA LEU A 94 4.37 7.17 -18.18
C LEU A 94 4.19 5.66 -18.12
N THR A 95 3.64 5.20 -17.00
CA THR A 95 3.26 3.80 -16.81
C THR A 95 1.85 3.72 -16.25
N TYR A 96 1.04 2.84 -16.82
CA TYR A 96 -0.32 2.55 -16.37
C TYR A 96 -0.38 1.09 -15.91
N VAL A 97 -0.61 0.91 -14.61
CA VAL A 97 -0.63 -0.40 -13.93
C VAL A 97 -2.03 -0.63 -13.37
N ILE A 98 -2.66 -1.72 -13.79
CA ILE A 98 -4.00 -2.09 -13.31
C ILE A 98 -3.91 -2.97 -12.07
N THR A 99 -4.96 -2.99 -11.23
CA THR A 99 -4.97 -3.82 -10.00
C THR A 99 -4.92 -5.33 -10.30
N GLY A 100 -5.45 -5.72 -11.46
CA GLY A 100 -5.60 -7.08 -11.92
C GLY A 100 -6.90 -7.24 -12.69
N ASP A 101 -7.86 -7.92 -12.08
CA ASP A 101 -9.23 -8.12 -12.61
C ASP A 101 -10.04 -6.81 -12.80
N ILE A 102 -9.66 -5.70 -12.17
CA ILE A 102 -10.25 -4.38 -12.37
C ILE A 102 -9.34 -3.53 -13.28
N ASP A 103 -9.88 -3.07 -14.42
CA ASP A 103 -9.14 -2.31 -15.46
C ASP A 103 -9.05 -0.81 -15.13
N ALA A 104 -8.58 -0.51 -13.92
CA ALA A 104 -8.31 0.83 -13.41
C ALA A 104 -7.05 0.84 -12.52
N MET A 105 -6.47 2.02 -12.34
CA MET A 105 -5.24 2.21 -11.59
C MET A 105 -5.51 2.91 -10.26
N TRP A 106 -5.43 2.17 -9.15
CA TRP A 106 -5.39 2.74 -7.82
C TRP A 106 -3.98 3.24 -7.53
N LEU A 107 -3.87 4.42 -6.90
CA LEU A 107 -2.57 4.92 -6.46
C LEU A 107 -1.91 3.95 -5.47
N ARG A 108 -2.68 3.45 -4.49
CA ARG A 108 -2.23 2.44 -3.52
C ARG A 108 -1.75 1.14 -4.19
N ASP A 109 -2.60 0.49 -4.98
CA ASP A 109 -2.29 -0.81 -5.58
C ASP A 109 -1.09 -0.72 -6.50
N SER A 110 -1.08 0.25 -7.42
CA SER A 110 0.00 0.39 -8.39
C SER A 110 1.35 0.74 -7.73
N ALA A 111 1.33 1.55 -6.66
CA ALA A 111 2.53 1.78 -5.86
C ALA A 111 3.01 0.48 -5.21
N SER A 112 2.14 -0.22 -4.50
CA SER A 112 2.52 -1.43 -3.75
C SER A 112 2.99 -2.56 -4.67
N GLN A 113 2.32 -2.76 -5.80
CA GLN A 113 2.68 -3.74 -6.82
C GLN A 113 4.08 -3.49 -7.39
N ILE A 114 4.46 -2.23 -7.64
CA ILE A 114 5.77 -1.89 -8.20
C ILE A 114 6.84 -1.81 -7.11
N TYR A 115 6.47 -1.40 -5.89
CA TYR A 115 7.32 -1.40 -4.71
C TYR A 115 7.86 -2.78 -4.38
N SER A 116 7.07 -3.85 -4.63
CA SER A 116 7.54 -5.23 -4.45
C SER A 116 8.83 -5.57 -5.19
N TYR A 117 9.15 -4.82 -6.24
CA TYR A 117 10.37 -5.00 -7.03
C TYR A 117 11.52 -4.09 -6.61
N VAL A 118 11.38 -3.34 -5.50
CA VAL A 118 12.41 -2.40 -5.04
C VAL A 118 13.77 -3.07 -4.89
N SER A 119 13.84 -4.33 -4.44
CA SER A 119 15.09 -5.09 -4.31
C SER A 119 15.88 -5.21 -5.63
N LEU A 120 15.20 -5.16 -6.78
CA LEU A 120 15.77 -5.24 -8.13
C LEU A 120 15.95 -3.87 -8.80
N LEU A 121 15.56 -2.78 -8.14
CA LEU A 121 15.67 -1.43 -8.69
C LEU A 121 17.12 -0.97 -8.65
N GLU A 122 17.66 -0.69 -9.83
CA GLU A 122 18.98 -0.10 -10.02
C GLU A 122 18.85 1.17 -10.88
N PRO A 123 19.68 2.21 -10.65
CA PRO A 123 19.69 3.38 -11.51
C PRO A 123 19.98 3.00 -12.97
N SER A 124 19.12 3.45 -13.88
CA SER A 124 19.24 3.18 -15.31
C SER A 124 18.48 4.21 -16.16
N THR A 125 19.05 4.55 -17.31
CA THR A 125 18.43 5.39 -18.34
C THR A 125 17.84 4.57 -19.49
N ASP A 126 17.95 3.24 -19.44
CA ASP A 126 17.38 2.35 -20.45
C ASP A 126 15.84 2.43 -20.38
N PRO A 127 15.14 2.73 -21.49
CA PRO A 127 13.69 2.82 -21.52
C PRO A 127 12.97 1.49 -21.24
N ASP A 128 13.66 0.36 -21.21
CA ASP A 128 13.07 -0.94 -20.82
C ASP A 128 13.52 -1.42 -19.43
N SER A 129 14.20 -0.55 -18.68
CA SER A 129 14.61 -0.85 -17.29
C SER A 129 13.47 -0.72 -16.28
N LEU A 130 13.66 -1.35 -15.11
CA LEU A 130 12.78 -1.15 -13.96
C LEU A 130 12.78 0.32 -13.48
N ALA A 131 13.89 1.05 -13.63
CA ALA A 131 13.95 2.47 -13.31
C ALA A 131 13.04 3.32 -14.22
N SER A 132 12.96 3.00 -15.52
CA SER A 132 12.02 3.65 -16.44
C SER A 132 10.55 3.34 -16.08
N LEU A 133 10.27 2.10 -15.67
CA LEU A 133 8.94 1.73 -15.17
C LEU A 133 8.55 2.53 -13.91
N TRP A 134 9.49 2.69 -12.97
CA TRP A 134 9.30 3.48 -11.74
C TRP A 134 9.10 4.97 -12.02
N ARG A 135 9.96 5.61 -12.82
CA ARG A 135 9.78 7.02 -13.23
C ARG A 135 8.45 7.22 -13.93
N GLY A 136 8.08 6.30 -14.81
CA GLY A 136 6.79 6.32 -15.49
C GLY A 136 5.61 6.22 -14.53
N LEU A 137 5.70 5.41 -13.47
CA LEU A 137 4.66 5.32 -12.45
C LEU A 137 4.57 6.62 -11.62
N ILE A 138 5.70 7.15 -11.17
CA ILE A 138 5.75 8.39 -10.37
C ILE A 138 5.19 9.59 -11.16
N ASN A 139 5.51 9.70 -12.46
CA ASN A 139 4.94 10.73 -13.32
C ASN A 139 3.43 10.55 -13.51
N SER A 140 2.95 9.32 -13.73
CA SER A 140 1.51 9.04 -13.80
C SER A 140 0.80 9.44 -12.50
N HIS A 141 1.31 9.02 -11.34
CA HIS A 141 0.79 9.43 -10.03
C HIS A 141 0.79 10.94 -9.87
N SER A 142 1.89 11.61 -10.25
CA SER A 142 2.00 13.07 -10.16
C SER A 142 0.90 13.76 -10.97
N ARG A 143 0.63 13.30 -12.20
CA ARG A 143 -0.45 13.82 -13.03
C ARG A 143 -1.81 13.58 -12.38
N TYR A 144 -2.05 12.39 -11.86
CA TYR A 144 -3.32 12.02 -11.25
C TYR A 144 -3.63 12.80 -9.96
N VAL A 145 -2.64 12.99 -9.09
CA VAL A 145 -2.77 13.80 -7.88
C VAL A 145 -3.05 15.27 -8.24
N VAL A 146 -2.43 15.81 -9.29
CA VAL A 146 -2.74 17.17 -9.80
C VAL A 146 -4.16 17.24 -10.38
N ILE A 147 -4.63 16.20 -11.07
CA ILE A 147 -5.97 16.14 -11.65
C ILE A 147 -7.05 16.12 -10.56
N SER A 148 -6.89 15.27 -9.55
CA SER A 148 -7.85 15.16 -8.47
C SER A 148 -7.20 14.53 -7.23
N PRO A 149 -6.70 15.35 -6.28
CA PRO A 149 -5.96 14.83 -5.13
C PRO A 149 -6.87 14.04 -4.17
N TYR A 150 -8.20 14.19 -4.28
CA TYR A 150 -9.16 13.49 -3.42
C TYR A 150 -9.59 12.12 -3.93
N CYS A 151 -9.17 11.70 -5.13
CA CYS A 151 -9.59 10.45 -5.73
C CYS A 151 -8.48 9.39 -5.65
N HIS A 152 -8.86 8.14 -5.35
CA HIS A 152 -7.90 7.05 -5.19
C HIS A 152 -7.59 6.29 -6.50
N SER A 153 -8.49 6.31 -7.50
CA SER A 153 -8.37 5.51 -8.73
C SER A 153 -8.60 6.29 -10.02
N PHE A 154 -7.82 5.94 -11.05
CA PHE A 154 -7.72 6.70 -12.28
C PHE A 154 -7.86 5.84 -13.54
N GLN A 155 -8.32 6.50 -14.60
CA GLN A 155 -8.47 5.93 -15.93
C GLN A 155 -7.12 5.85 -16.65
N PRO A 156 -7.01 5.05 -17.72
CA PRO A 156 -5.82 5.04 -18.57
C PRO A 156 -5.47 6.46 -19.05
N PRO A 157 -4.17 6.80 -19.14
CA PRO A 157 -3.78 8.09 -19.68
C PRO A 157 -4.27 8.22 -21.13
N PRO A 158 -4.73 9.40 -21.58
CA PRO A 158 -5.24 9.58 -22.95
C PRO A 158 -4.27 9.08 -24.03
N GLU A 159 -2.96 9.23 -23.80
CA GLU A 159 -1.87 8.80 -24.68
C GLU A 159 -1.86 7.28 -24.93
N SER A 160 -2.49 6.49 -24.05
CA SER A 160 -2.58 5.04 -24.21
C SER A 160 -3.57 4.59 -25.29
N GLY A 161 -4.54 5.45 -25.65
CA GLY A 161 -5.66 5.07 -26.51
C GLY A 161 -6.59 4.00 -25.91
N ILE A 162 -6.39 3.59 -24.67
CA ILE A 162 -7.25 2.64 -23.97
C ILE A 162 -8.52 3.39 -23.51
N PRO A 163 -9.72 2.91 -23.85
CA PRO A 163 -10.95 3.60 -23.46
C PRO A 163 -11.15 3.54 -21.93
N PRO A 164 -11.69 4.63 -21.32
CA PRO A 164 -12.13 4.61 -19.94
C PRO A 164 -13.16 3.50 -19.66
N THR A 165 -13.17 2.98 -18.44
CA THR A 165 -14.16 2.00 -17.97
C THR A 165 -14.94 2.54 -16.78
N VAL A 166 -16.07 1.91 -16.42
CA VAL A 166 -16.88 2.31 -15.26
C VAL A 166 -17.19 1.09 -14.41
N ASN A 167 -17.15 1.25 -13.08
CA ASN A 167 -17.62 0.23 -12.15
C ASN A 167 -19.16 0.29 -11.98
N GLY A 168 -19.73 -0.70 -11.28
CA GLY A 168 -21.17 -0.76 -11.02
C GLY A 168 -21.68 0.32 -10.06
N ALA A 169 -20.79 0.99 -9.31
CA ALA A 169 -21.13 2.04 -8.36
C ALA A 169 -21.12 3.44 -8.99
N TYR A 170 -20.53 3.60 -10.17
CA TYR A 170 -20.25 4.90 -10.81
C TYR A 170 -21.46 5.83 -10.86
N HIS A 171 -22.62 5.34 -11.30
CA HIS A 171 -23.84 6.15 -11.41
C HIS A 171 -24.50 6.50 -10.08
N ASN A 172 -24.11 5.82 -9.00
CA ASN A 172 -24.68 5.98 -7.67
C ASN A 172 -23.81 6.85 -6.76
N ASN A 173 -22.53 7.00 -7.10
CA ASN A 173 -21.55 7.78 -6.32
C ASN A 173 -21.61 9.26 -6.71
N HIS A 174 -21.62 10.11 -5.69
CA HIS A 174 -21.72 11.56 -5.80
C HIS A 174 -20.67 12.23 -4.91
N PRO A 175 -19.38 12.15 -5.27
CA PRO A 175 -18.34 12.94 -4.62
C PRO A 175 -18.52 14.43 -4.95
N ASN A 176 -18.20 15.27 -3.98
CA ASN A 176 -18.09 16.71 -4.16
C ASN A 176 -16.75 17.17 -3.55
N PRO A 177 -15.85 17.80 -4.32
CA PRO A 177 -16.02 18.23 -5.72
C PRO A 177 -16.20 17.08 -6.72
N SER A 178 -16.97 17.33 -7.78
CA SER A 178 -17.15 16.36 -8.87
C SER A 178 -15.86 16.14 -9.66
N TYR A 179 -15.67 14.95 -10.20
CA TYR A 179 -14.49 14.60 -11.02
C TYR A 179 -14.83 14.44 -12.51
N ASN A 180 -13.80 14.47 -13.37
CA ASN A 180 -13.94 14.12 -14.79
C ASN A 180 -13.84 12.60 -14.97
N PRO A 181 -14.92 11.90 -15.36
CA PRO A 181 -14.94 10.44 -15.45
C PRO A 181 -14.11 9.86 -16.59
N LYS A 182 -13.59 10.71 -17.48
CA LYS A 182 -12.61 10.29 -18.49
C LYS A 182 -11.19 10.16 -17.93
N LEU A 183 -10.92 10.74 -16.76
CA LEU A 183 -9.59 10.78 -16.13
C LEU A 183 -9.58 10.03 -14.80
N VAL A 184 -10.67 10.07 -14.05
CA VAL A 184 -10.82 9.41 -12.74
C VAL A 184 -11.80 8.24 -12.88
N PHE A 185 -11.48 7.10 -12.25
CA PHE A 185 -12.30 5.90 -12.26
C PHE A 185 -13.34 5.93 -11.14
N ASP A 186 -12.86 6.07 -9.90
CA ASP A 186 -13.67 6.28 -8.70
C ASP A 186 -12.98 7.28 -7.76
N CYS A 187 -13.76 7.95 -6.92
CA CYS A 187 -13.28 9.07 -6.11
C CYS A 187 -13.72 8.95 -4.66
N LYS A 188 -13.21 7.95 -3.96
CA LYS A 188 -13.24 7.85 -2.50
C LYS A 188 -11.96 8.45 -1.92
N TRP A 189 -12.08 9.35 -0.96
CA TRP A 189 -10.94 9.97 -0.30
C TRP A 189 -10.29 9.01 0.71
N GLU A 190 -9.08 8.59 0.35
CA GLU A 190 -8.24 7.64 1.09
C GLU A 190 -6.86 8.26 1.27
N LEU A 191 -6.50 8.62 2.50
CA LEU A 191 -5.25 9.32 2.78
C LEU A 191 -4.01 8.52 2.33
N ASP A 192 -4.10 7.20 2.37
CA ASP A 192 -3.03 6.31 1.92
C ASP A 192 -2.72 6.44 0.43
N SER A 193 -3.66 6.89 -0.40
CA SER A 193 -3.39 7.14 -1.83
C SER A 193 -2.28 8.17 -2.03
N LEU A 194 -2.29 9.24 -1.22
CA LEU A 194 -1.22 10.24 -1.21
C LEU A 194 0.06 9.70 -0.55
N ALA A 195 -0.07 8.90 0.51
CA ALA A 195 1.08 8.27 1.16
C ALA A 195 1.82 7.31 0.22
N SER A 196 1.09 6.53 -0.58
CA SER A 196 1.63 5.60 -1.59
C SER A 196 2.39 6.31 -2.71
N PHE A 197 1.91 7.47 -3.16
CA PHE A 197 2.65 8.32 -4.11
C PHE A 197 4.00 8.79 -3.53
N LEU A 198 4.01 9.23 -2.27
CA LEU A 198 5.23 9.64 -1.58
C LEU A 198 6.16 8.45 -1.31
N GLN A 199 5.62 7.27 -0.99
CA GLN A 199 6.36 6.04 -0.76
C GLN A 199 7.23 5.66 -1.97
N ILE A 200 6.64 5.55 -3.16
CA ILE A 200 7.39 5.16 -4.35
C ILE A 200 8.40 6.24 -4.76
N SER A 201 8.10 7.51 -4.48
CA SER A 201 9.01 8.63 -4.71
C SER A 201 10.25 8.53 -3.80
N ALA A 202 10.03 8.36 -2.50
CA ALA A 202 11.11 8.22 -1.51
C ALA A 202 12.00 7.01 -1.82
N ALA A 203 11.40 5.85 -2.08
CA ALA A 203 12.15 4.64 -2.41
C ALA A 203 12.94 4.77 -3.72
N TYR A 204 12.41 5.48 -4.72
CA TYR A 204 13.10 5.66 -6.00
C TYR A 204 14.37 6.47 -5.78
N TYR A 205 14.22 7.59 -5.07
CA TYR A 205 15.32 8.48 -4.76
C TYR A 205 16.38 7.78 -3.91
N GLU A 206 15.98 7.08 -2.84
CA GLU A 206 16.91 6.34 -1.98
C GLU A 206 17.74 5.32 -2.77
N ARG A 207 17.12 4.63 -3.74
CA ARG A 207 17.78 3.59 -4.52
C ARG A 207 18.61 4.08 -5.69
N THR A 208 18.28 5.23 -6.27
CA THR A 208 18.89 5.70 -7.53
C THR A 208 19.68 6.99 -7.40
N GLY A 209 19.36 7.83 -6.42
CA GLY A 209 19.91 9.18 -6.28
C GLY A 209 19.48 10.16 -7.39
N ASP A 210 18.50 9.80 -8.23
CA ASP A 210 18.06 10.62 -9.37
C ASP A 210 17.21 11.82 -8.92
N LEU A 211 17.87 12.83 -8.36
CA LEU A 211 17.23 14.08 -7.89
C LEU A 211 16.66 14.90 -9.06
N ALA A 212 17.36 14.91 -10.20
CA ALA A 212 17.01 15.74 -11.35
C ALA A 212 15.65 15.36 -11.95
N PHE A 213 15.29 14.08 -11.89
CA PHE A 213 13.98 13.57 -12.28
C PHE A 213 12.82 14.31 -11.58
N PHE A 214 12.90 14.49 -10.26
CA PHE A 214 11.83 15.08 -9.45
C PHE A 214 11.59 16.57 -9.72
N GLY A 215 12.63 17.29 -10.17
CA GLY A 215 12.51 18.71 -10.54
C GLY A 215 11.96 18.97 -11.94
N LYS A 216 11.82 17.93 -12.78
CA LYS A 216 11.64 18.09 -14.23
C LYS A 216 10.20 18.30 -14.69
N TYR A 217 9.25 17.58 -14.11
CA TYR A 217 7.84 17.58 -14.53
C TYR A 217 6.91 17.99 -13.38
N SER A 218 5.83 17.24 -13.17
CA SER A 218 4.73 17.63 -12.28
C SER A 218 4.93 17.22 -10.82
N TRP A 219 6.03 16.57 -10.43
CA TRP A 219 6.18 16.01 -9.09
C TRP A 219 6.07 17.07 -7.97
N VAL A 220 6.79 18.20 -8.07
CA VAL A 220 6.69 19.28 -7.07
C VAL A 220 5.25 19.82 -6.96
N LYS A 221 4.55 19.97 -8.10
CA LYS A 221 3.14 20.40 -8.12
C LYS A 221 2.21 19.37 -7.49
N ALA A 222 2.48 18.09 -7.72
CA ALA A 222 1.71 16.99 -7.14
C ALA A 222 1.90 16.91 -5.63
N VAL A 223 3.12 17.10 -5.13
CA VAL A 223 3.38 17.18 -3.68
C VAL A 223 2.65 18.38 -3.06
N GLN A 224 2.66 19.55 -3.71
CA GLN A 224 1.86 20.69 -3.24
C GLN A 224 0.38 20.34 -3.15
N ALA A 225 -0.20 19.78 -4.23
CA ALA A 225 -1.61 19.39 -4.26
C ALA A 225 -1.96 18.35 -3.16
N ALA A 226 -1.05 17.40 -2.89
CA ALA A 226 -1.20 16.43 -1.82
C ALA A 226 -1.17 17.09 -0.43
N VAL A 227 -0.23 17.99 -0.17
CA VAL A 227 -0.12 18.74 1.09
C VAL A 227 -1.35 19.63 1.30
N ASP A 228 -1.79 20.34 0.27
CA ASP A 228 -2.97 21.22 0.33
C ASP A 228 -4.25 20.42 0.62
N ALA A 229 -4.46 19.29 -0.07
CA ALA A 229 -5.63 18.43 0.14
C ALA A 229 -5.63 17.81 1.55
N ALA A 230 -4.48 17.32 2.01
CA ALA A 230 -4.33 16.78 3.36
C ALA A 230 -4.55 17.84 4.44
N ALA A 231 -4.02 19.06 4.25
CA ALA A 231 -4.23 20.18 5.16
C ALA A 231 -5.72 20.58 5.23
N ALA A 232 -6.42 20.60 4.10
CA ALA A 232 -7.84 20.93 4.05
C ALA A 232 -8.71 19.86 4.74
N MET A 233 -8.31 18.59 4.68
CA MET A 233 -8.99 17.47 5.36
C MET A 233 -8.59 17.30 6.83
N ARG A 234 -7.78 18.20 7.40
CA ARG A 234 -7.39 18.19 8.82
C ARG A 234 -8.42 18.89 9.72
N LEU A 235 -9.30 19.72 9.14
CA LEU A 235 -10.29 20.49 9.88
C LEU A 235 -11.33 19.58 10.55
N GLY A 236 -11.65 19.91 11.80
CA GLY A 236 -12.72 19.26 12.55
C GLY A 236 -14.12 19.56 11.99
N THR A 237 -15.14 18.93 12.55
CA THR A 237 -16.53 19.16 12.15
C THR A 237 -17.06 20.52 12.61
N TYR A 238 -16.56 21.03 13.73
CA TYR A 238 -17.01 22.29 14.31
C TYR A 238 -15.84 23.24 14.54
N ASP A 239 -16.09 24.52 14.30
CA ASP A 239 -15.20 25.61 14.68
C ASP A 239 -15.21 25.81 16.21
N LYS A 240 -14.35 26.72 16.70
CA LYS A 240 -14.26 27.05 18.13
C LYS A 240 -15.56 27.62 18.74
N ASP A 241 -16.44 28.17 17.90
CA ASP A 241 -17.71 28.81 18.28
C ASP A 241 -18.91 27.84 18.11
N GLY A 242 -18.67 26.64 17.57
CA GLY A 242 -19.65 25.57 17.38
C GLY A 242 -20.35 25.57 16.01
N HIS A 243 -19.91 26.38 15.04
CA HIS A 243 -20.45 26.32 13.68
C HIS A 243 -19.89 25.10 12.94
N VAL A 244 -20.71 24.50 12.06
CA VAL A 244 -20.25 23.39 11.21
C VAL A 244 -19.25 23.92 10.19
N GLU A 245 -18.04 23.38 10.20
CA GLU A 245 -16.99 23.71 9.26
C GLU A 245 -17.22 23.02 7.91
N PRO A 246 -17.10 23.72 6.77
CA PRO A 246 -17.16 23.08 5.46
C PRO A 246 -16.03 22.07 5.27
N SER A 247 -16.39 20.83 4.90
CA SER A 247 -15.41 19.82 4.48
C SER A 247 -14.97 20.08 3.04
N ALA A 248 -13.66 19.99 2.79
CA ALA A 248 -13.10 20.18 1.44
C ALA A 248 -13.53 19.09 0.46
N TRP A 249 -13.95 17.93 0.98
CA TRP A 249 -14.49 16.83 0.22
C TRP A 249 -15.64 16.14 0.97
N THR A 250 -16.63 15.66 0.21
CA THR A 250 -17.79 14.91 0.70
C THR A 250 -18.18 13.82 -0.30
N PHE A 251 -18.86 12.78 0.17
CA PHE A 251 -19.26 11.66 -0.70
C PHE A 251 -20.57 11.03 -0.24
N THR A 252 -21.51 10.91 -1.17
CA THR A 252 -22.71 10.07 -0.98
C THR A 252 -22.78 9.01 -2.07
N GLY A 253 -23.42 7.88 -1.75
CA GLY A 253 -23.50 6.72 -2.63
C GLY A 253 -24.82 5.98 -2.39
N TYR A 254 -25.60 5.72 -3.45
CA TYR A 254 -26.80 4.89 -3.33
C TYR A 254 -26.42 3.40 -3.34
N THR A 255 -26.44 2.78 -2.16
CA THR A 255 -25.94 1.42 -1.94
C THR A 255 -26.69 0.72 -0.82
N ASN A 256 -26.64 -0.62 -0.80
CA ASN A 256 -27.13 -1.45 0.30
C ASN A 256 -26.00 -1.93 1.23
N ARG A 257 -24.75 -1.52 0.98
CA ARG A 257 -23.59 -1.80 1.83
C ARG A 257 -23.26 -0.56 2.65
N GLY A 258 -23.33 -0.68 3.98
CA GLY A 258 -23.11 0.44 4.89
C GLY A 258 -21.70 1.05 4.82
N SER A 259 -20.71 0.31 4.31
CA SER A 259 -19.34 0.79 4.12
C SER A 259 -19.10 1.48 2.77
N GLU A 260 -20.08 1.53 1.86
CA GLU A 260 -19.93 2.10 0.52
C GLU A 260 -20.48 3.55 0.43
N THR A 261 -20.75 4.19 1.58
CA THR A 261 -21.20 5.59 1.64
C THR A 261 -20.88 6.22 3.00
N LEU A 262 -20.94 7.54 3.10
CA LEU A 262 -20.67 8.27 4.34
C LEU A 262 -21.96 8.77 5.00
N THR A 263 -21.97 8.74 6.34
CA THR A 263 -23.03 9.33 7.16
C THR A 263 -23.06 10.86 7.06
N ASN A 264 -24.09 11.49 7.64
CA ASN A 264 -24.24 12.97 7.72
C ASN A 264 -24.14 13.66 6.36
N ASP A 265 -24.99 13.26 5.41
CA ASP A 265 -25.08 13.82 4.06
C ASP A 265 -23.73 13.86 3.33
N GLY A 266 -22.90 12.84 3.56
CA GLY A 266 -21.62 12.66 2.90
C GLY A 266 -20.41 13.25 3.63
N LEU A 267 -20.60 13.79 4.85
CA LEU A 267 -19.51 14.32 5.69
C LEU A 267 -18.78 13.24 6.50
N GLY A 268 -19.41 12.08 6.70
CA GLY A 268 -18.96 11.06 7.65
C GLY A 268 -19.27 11.43 9.11
N ASN A 269 -18.83 10.59 10.07
CA ASN A 269 -19.08 10.84 11.49
C ASN A 269 -18.26 12.03 12.01
N PRO A 270 -18.75 12.80 13.00
CA PRO A 270 -18.08 14.00 13.49
C PRO A 270 -16.64 13.75 13.98
N VAL A 271 -15.77 14.74 13.78
CA VAL A 271 -14.36 14.72 14.16
C VAL A 271 -14.03 15.98 14.95
N LYS A 272 -13.24 15.82 16.01
CA LYS A 272 -12.56 16.93 16.68
C LYS A 272 -11.15 17.04 16.12
N GLU A 273 -10.76 18.23 15.70
CA GLU A 273 -9.39 18.46 15.21
C GLU A 273 -8.37 18.13 16.31
N ASN A 274 -7.39 17.28 15.97
CA ASN A 274 -6.27 16.92 16.85
C ASN A 274 -4.89 17.01 16.16
N GLY A 275 -4.85 17.34 14.86
CA GLY A 275 -3.62 17.31 14.06
C GLY A 275 -3.60 16.25 12.97
N MET A 276 -4.33 15.15 13.13
CA MET A 276 -4.48 14.10 12.13
C MET A 276 -5.36 14.56 10.96
N VAL A 277 -5.15 13.95 9.80
CA VAL A 277 -5.92 14.16 8.58
C VAL A 277 -7.07 13.16 8.54
N ARG A 278 -8.28 13.64 8.25
CA ARG A 278 -9.46 12.79 8.07
C ARG A 278 -9.26 11.93 6.83
N SER A 279 -9.62 10.65 6.90
CA SER A 279 -9.80 9.74 5.76
C SER A 279 -11.27 9.36 5.70
N GLY A 280 -11.92 9.55 4.56
CA GLY A 280 -13.33 9.18 4.39
C GLY A 280 -13.48 7.67 4.28
N PHE A 281 -12.55 7.06 3.56
CA PHE A 281 -12.48 5.63 3.32
C PHE A 281 -11.10 5.08 3.74
N ARG A 282 -11.07 3.77 3.98
CA ARG A 282 -9.89 2.97 4.35
C ARG A 282 -9.17 2.47 3.09
N PRO A 283 -7.97 1.88 3.23
CA PRO A 283 -7.32 1.13 2.15
C PRO A 283 -8.11 -0.06 1.60
N SER A 284 -9.22 -0.45 2.23
CA SER A 284 -10.17 -1.46 1.76
C SER A 284 -11.30 -0.88 0.88
N ASP A 285 -11.25 0.42 0.59
CA ASP A 285 -12.31 1.21 -0.05
C ASP A 285 -13.62 1.25 0.79
N ASP A 286 -13.59 0.80 2.05
CA ASP A 286 -14.69 0.89 3.01
C ASP A 286 -14.67 2.21 3.79
N ALA A 287 -15.84 2.78 4.06
CA ALA A 287 -15.99 3.99 4.85
C ALA A 287 -15.41 3.83 6.27
N CYS A 288 -14.66 4.82 6.72
CA CYS A 288 -14.17 4.89 8.10
C CYS A 288 -15.34 5.06 9.08
N ILE A 289 -15.28 4.41 10.25
CA ILE A 289 -16.25 4.67 11.33
C ILE A 289 -15.88 5.98 11.99
N PHE A 290 -14.64 6.12 12.44
CA PHE A 290 -14.07 7.40 12.83
C PHE A 290 -13.03 7.82 11.81
N GLN A 291 -13.05 9.08 11.38
CA GLN A 291 -12.31 9.47 10.18
C GLN A 291 -10.81 9.70 10.44
N LEU A 292 -10.34 9.76 11.69
CA LEU A 292 -8.90 9.83 11.97
C LEU A 292 -8.34 8.40 11.96
N LEU A 293 -8.11 7.89 10.75
CA LEU A 293 -7.58 6.56 10.51
C LEU A 293 -6.09 6.52 10.85
N THR A 294 -5.76 5.88 11.96
CA THR A 294 -4.41 5.85 12.55
C THR A 294 -3.34 5.34 11.58
N PRO A 295 -3.47 4.14 10.97
CA PRO A 295 -2.38 3.61 10.14
C PRO A 295 -2.12 4.45 8.87
N SER A 296 -3.15 5.01 8.23
CA SER A 296 -2.96 5.91 7.09
C SER A 296 -2.29 7.23 7.48
N ASN A 297 -2.63 7.79 8.64
CA ASN A 297 -1.97 8.99 9.16
C ASN A 297 -0.50 8.73 9.48
N MET A 298 -0.18 7.59 10.09
CA MET A 298 1.21 7.19 10.37
C MET A 298 2.01 7.00 9.08
N MET A 299 1.46 6.30 8.08
CA MET A 299 2.13 6.10 6.80
C MET A 299 2.35 7.43 6.06
N PHE A 300 1.34 8.31 6.05
CA PHE A 300 1.44 9.63 5.43
C PHE A 300 2.51 10.50 6.09
N ALA A 301 2.53 10.58 7.43
CA ALA A 301 3.54 11.34 8.16
C ALA A 301 4.97 10.83 7.90
N ALA A 302 5.17 9.50 7.90
CA ALA A 302 6.46 8.90 7.62
C ALA A 302 6.97 9.23 6.22
N TYR A 303 6.11 9.15 5.20
CA TYR A 303 6.53 9.44 3.82
C TYR A 303 6.55 10.93 3.47
N LEU A 304 5.82 11.79 4.19
CA LEU A 304 6.05 13.24 4.14
C LEU A 304 7.47 13.57 4.60
N GLU A 305 7.93 13.01 5.72
CA GLU A 305 9.30 13.23 6.21
C GLU A 305 10.35 12.72 5.21
N GLN A 306 10.19 11.49 4.70
CA GLN A 306 11.13 10.90 3.74
C GLN A 306 11.16 11.67 2.42
N ALA A 307 10.01 11.99 1.83
CA ALA A 307 9.92 12.76 0.59
C ALA A 307 10.37 14.22 0.76
N SER A 308 10.34 14.77 1.98
CA SER A 308 10.87 16.13 2.24
C SER A 308 12.37 16.23 1.95
N VAL A 309 13.12 15.13 2.00
CA VAL A 309 14.55 15.10 1.63
C VAL A 309 14.74 15.38 0.14
N ILE A 310 13.87 14.83 -0.71
CA ILE A 310 13.86 15.12 -2.15
C ILE A 310 13.55 16.60 -2.37
N MET A 311 12.51 17.11 -1.70
CA MET A 311 12.08 18.51 -1.81
C MET A 311 13.19 19.47 -1.35
N GLU A 312 13.89 19.15 -0.26
CA GLU A 312 15.03 19.91 0.25
C GLU A 312 16.19 19.92 -0.76
N GLY A 313 16.47 18.79 -1.40
CA GLY A 313 17.48 18.72 -2.47
C GLY A 313 17.19 19.64 -3.65
N LEU A 314 15.91 19.89 -3.96
CA LEU A 314 15.48 20.80 -5.03
C LEU A 314 15.45 22.28 -4.61
N SER A 315 15.60 22.59 -3.31
CA SER A 315 15.39 23.93 -2.75
C SER A 315 16.35 25.01 -3.28
N ALA A 316 17.58 24.63 -3.68
CA ALA A 316 18.58 25.57 -4.16
C ALA A 316 18.19 26.25 -5.49
N GLU A 317 17.44 25.55 -6.33
CA GLU A 317 17.06 26.01 -7.67
C GLU A 317 15.55 26.28 -7.80
N ASN A 318 14.76 25.96 -6.75
CA ASN A 318 13.31 26.10 -6.76
C ASN A 318 12.79 26.63 -5.41
N LEU A 319 12.39 27.91 -5.37
CA LEU A 319 11.81 28.54 -4.18
C LEU A 319 10.52 27.86 -3.69
N GLN A 320 9.71 27.32 -4.60
CA GLN A 320 8.52 26.56 -4.20
C GLN A 320 8.93 25.31 -3.42
N ALA A 321 9.97 24.60 -3.88
CA ALA A 321 10.50 23.44 -3.17
C ALA A 321 11.06 23.81 -1.79
N ALA A 322 11.75 24.95 -1.68
CA ALA A 322 12.26 25.45 -0.41
C ALA A 322 11.13 25.65 0.64
N ASN A 323 10.02 26.28 0.25
CA ASN A 323 8.87 26.47 1.15
C ASN A 323 8.19 25.15 1.48
N LEU A 324 7.92 24.33 0.47
CA LEU A 324 7.19 23.08 0.61
C LEU A 324 7.94 22.06 1.48
N THR A 325 9.28 22.10 1.51
CA THR A 325 10.09 21.31 2.44
C THR A 325 9.68 21.55 3.90
N GLY A 326 9.51 22.82 4.29
CA GLY A 326 9.08 23.19 5.64
C GLY A 326 7.64 22.78 5.92
N GLU A 327 6.74 23.01 4.97
CA GLU A 327 5.32 22.63 5.08
C GLU A 327 5.13 21.11 5.26
N MET A 328 5.86 20.30 4.49
CA MET A 328 5.83 18.84 4.61
C MET A 328 6.27 18.37 6.00
N ARG A 329 7.41 18.88 6.50
CA ARG A 329 7.94 18.52 7.83
C ARG A 329 7.01 18.98 8.95
N GLN A 330 6.47 20.19 8.85
CA GLN A 330 5.51 20.71 9.83
C GLN A 330 4.20 19.89 9.85
N LEU A 331 3.67 19.53 8.68
CA LEU A 331 2.46 18.71 8.58
C LEU A 331 2.71 17.30 9.17
N ALA A 332 3.84 16.68 8.86
CA ALA A 332 4.20 15.38 9.43
C ALA A 332 4.29 15.43 10.96
N ALA A 333 4.97 16.44 11.53
CA ALA A 333 5.04 16.64 12.98
C ALA A 333 3.66 16.86 13.60
N THR A 334 2.80 17.63 12.95
CA THR A 334 1.42 17.89 13.40
C THR A 334 0.58 16.60 13.44
N VAL A 335 0.69 15.76 12.41
CA VAL A 335 0.00 14.46 12.35
C VAL A 335 0.53 13.52 13.44
N ARG A 336 1.85 13.45 13.62
CA ARG A 336 2.47 12.64 14.68
C ARG A 336 2.00 13.03 16.07
N HIS A 337 1.94 14.34 16.34
CA HIS A 337 1.39 14.86 17.58
C HIS A 337 -0.05 14.39 17.81
N GLY A 338 -0.92 14.48 16.80
CA GLY A 338 -2.32 14.02 16.89
C GLY A 338 -2.44 12.50 17.11
N VAL A 339 -1.59 11.71 16.47
CA VAL A 339 -1.51 10.25 16.68
C VAL A 339 -1.12 9.94 18.13
N ALA A 340 -0.07 10.57 18.65
CA ALA A 340 0.37 10.37 20.03
C ALA A 340 -0.70 10.81 21.04
N LEU A 341 -1.47 11.85 20.73
CA LEU A 341 -2.48 12.42 21.62
C LEU A 341 -3.70 11.50 21.80
N ASP A 342 -4.29 11.00 20.72
CA ASP A 342 -5.59 10.32 20.76
C ASP A 342 -5.56 8.85 20.30
N ALA A 343 -4.57 8.43 19.50
CA ALA A 343 -4.57 7.10 18.91
C ALA A 343 -3.95 6.03 19.82
N VAL A 344 -3.20 6.40 20.87
CA VAL A 344 -2.72 5.46 21.90
C VAL A 344 -3.77 5.33 23.00
N VAL A 345 -4.36 4.15 23.13
CA VAL A 345 -5.46 3.89 24.05
C VAL A 345 -5.16 2.72 24.98
N SER A 346 -5.67 2.80 26.21
CA SER A 346 -5.56 1.70 27.16
C SER A 346 -6.59 0.60 26.90
N HIS A 347 -6.14 -0.59 26.53
CA HIS A 347 -6.96 -1.79 26.42
C HIS A 347 -6.85 -2.67 27.66
N ARG A 348 -8.00 -3.16 28.18
CA ARG A 348 -8.09 -3.97 29.41
C ARG A 348 -7.09 -5.14 29.46
N ASP A 349 -7.00 -5.89 28.37
CA ASP A 349 -6.26 -7.15 28.30
C ASP A 349 -4.85 -7.03 27.68
N PHE A 350 -4.54 -5.90 27.00
CA PHE A 350 -3.29 -5.73 26.24
C PHE A 350 -2.43 -4.55 26.70
N GLY A 351 -2.93 -3.70 27.61
CA GLY A 351 -2.26 -2.44 27.97
C GLY A 351 -2.46 -1.38 26.89
N GLU A 352 -1.51 -0.45 26.75
CA GLU A 352 -1.56 0.55 25.68
C GLU A 352 -1.41 -0.11 24.31
N ILE A 353 -2.33 0.20 23.41
CA ILE A 353 -2.36 -0.21 21.99
C ILE A 353 -2.68 1.01 21.11
N PHE A 354 -2.40 0.91 19.81
CA PHE A 354 -2.94 1.84 18.83
C PHE A 354 -4.39 1.48 18.51
N ALA A 355 -5.30 2.46 18.56
CA ALA A 355 -6.64 2.35 17.99
C ALA A 355 -6.55 2.40 16.46
N TYR A 356 -7.44 1.68 15.76
CA TYR A 356 -7.48 1.68 14.30
C TYR A 356 -7.98 3.01 13.76
N GLU A 357 -9.05 3.54 14.38
CA GLU A 357 -9.62 4.84 14.07
C GLU A 357 -10.01 5.57 15.35
N VAL A 358 -9.88 6.90 15.34
CA VAL A 358 -10.32 7.78 16.44
C VAL A 358 -11.10 8.99 15.92
N ASP A 359 -11.86 9.64 16.79
CA ASP A 359 -12.67 10.83 16.45
C ASP A 359 -12.19 12.14 17.11
N GLY A 360 -11.19 12.07 17.99
CA GLY A 360 -10.70 13.20 18.80
C GLY A 360 -11.64 13.64 19.95
N TYR A 361 -12.84 13.08 20.04
CA TYR A 361 -13.76 13.24 21.18
C TYR A 361 -13.56 12.17 22.27
N GLY A 362 -12.70 11.18 22.01
CA GLY A 362 -12.43 10.03 22.87
C GLY A 362 -13.06 8.73 22.38
N GLY A 363 -13.75 8.76 21.23
CA GLY A 363 -14.17 7.56 20.52
C GLY A 363 -12.97 6.87 19.87
N ALA A 364 -12.87 5.56 20.07
CA ALA A 364 -11.82 4.73 19.51
C ALA A 364 -12.41 3.42 18.96
N ASN A 365 -12.08 3.09 17.72
CA ASN A 365 -12.42 1.82 17.09
C ASN A 365 -11.22 0.86 17.24
N LEU A 366 -11.39 -0.20 18.02
CA LEU A 366 -10.34 -1.17 18.31
C LEU A 366 -10.52 -2.39 17.40
N MET A 367 -9.80 -2.39 16.28
CA MET A 367 -9.77 -3.47 15.30
C MET A 367 -8.45 -3.43 14.52
N ASP A 368 -8.33 -4.24 13.48
CA ASP A 368 -7.42 -3.99 12.36
C ASP A 368 -8.05 -4.52 11.08
N ASP A 369 -7.55 -4.03 9.95
CA ASP A 369 -7.95 -4.46 8.61
C ASP A 369 -6.75 -5.06 7.87
N ALA A 370 -7.00 -5.96 6.92
CA ALA A 370 -5.96 -6.60 6.13
C ALA A 370 -5.24 -5.66 5.17
N ASN A 371 -5.92 -4.63 4.67
CA ASN A 371 -5.38 -3.74 3.65
C ASN A 371 -4.35 -2.78 4.26
N VAL A 372 -3.19 -2.67 3.61
CA VAL A 372 -2.09 -1.79 4.06
C VAL A 372 -2.29 -0.38 3.48
N PRO A 373 -2.14 0.69 4.30
CA PRO A 373 -1.67 0.71 5.69
C PRO A 373 -2.66 0.16 6.74
N SER A 374 -2.18 -0.81 7.52
CA SER A 374 -2.86 -1.41 8.67
C SER A 374 -2.01 -1.26 9.94
N LEU A 375 -2.60 -1.47 11.12
CA LEU A 375 -1.84 -1.43 12.37
C LEU A 375 -0.77 -2.53 12.39
N LEU A 376 -1.10 -3.72 11.89
CA LEU A 376 -0.15 -4.83 11.77
C LEU A 376 1.08 -4.45 10.93
N ALA A 377 0.87 -3.72 9.83
CA ALA A 377 1.90 -3.36 8.85
C ALA A 377 2.81 -2.19 9.25
N LEU A 378 2.53 -1.52 10.38
CA LEU A 378 3.25 -0.32 10.85
C LEU A 378 4.79 -0.35 10.72
N PRO A 379 5.49 -1.46 11.02
CA PRO A 379 6.95 -1.50 10.90
C PRO A 379 7.47 -1.32 9.47
N LEU A 380 6.67 -1.62 8.44
CA LEU A 380 7.13 -1.68 7.04
C LEU A 380 7.52 -0.31 6.46
N TRP A 381 7.09 0.80 7.08
CA TRP A 381 7.45 2.16 6.67
C TRP A 381 8.21 2.95 7.76
N ASN A 382 8.71 2.25 8.79
CA ASN A 382 9.58 2.80 9.82
C ASN A 382 9.05 4.09 10.50
N TYR A 383 7.75 4.14 10.79
CA TYR A 383 7.09 5.32 11.37
C TYR A 383 7.77 5.85 12.64
N THR A 384 8.33 4.98 13.48
CA THR A 384 8.97 5.37 14.74
C THR A 384 10.34 6.04 14.57
N HIS A 385 10.84 6.18 13.34
CA HIS A 385 12.10 6.84 13.05
C HIS A 385 11.87 8.18 12.32
N HIS A 386 12.40 9.26 12.88
CA HIS A 386 12.36 10.58 12.23
C HIS A 386 13.54 10.77 11.27
N VAL A 387 13.24 11.29 10.09
CA VAL A 387 14.26 11.62 9.07
C VAL A 387 15.00 12.93 9.40
N SER A 388 14.36 13.83 10.15
CA SER A 388 14.95 15.14 10.50
C SER A 388 16.01 15.02 11.59
N LYS A 389 17.28 15.02 11.17
CA LYS A 389 18.43 15.44 12.00
C LYS A 389 18.93 16.82 11.58
N SER A 390 18.01 17.74 11.22
CA SER A 390 18.45 19.08 10.84
C SER A 390 19.24 19.71 11.99
N ALA A 391 20.43 20.24 11.67
CA ALA A 391 21.26 21.00 12.58
C ALA A 391 20.67 22.40 12.91
N SER A 392 19.52 22.76 12.32
CA SER A 392 18.73 23.94 12.68
C SER A 392 17.84 23.67 13.89
N SER A 393 17.44 24.73 14.60
CA SER A 393 16.46 24.63 15.68
C SER A 393 15.18 23.94 15.19
N LYS A 394 14.73 22.90 15.91
CA LYS A 394 13.45 22.23 15.68
C LYS A 394 12.30 23.25 15.70
N THR A 395 11.29 23.02 14.87
CA THR A 395 10.04 23.78 14.89
C THR A 395 9.25 23.47 16.16
N GLU A 396 8.33 24.37 16.54
CA GLU A 396 7.43 24.15 17.68
C GLU A 396 6.59 22.87 17.50
N ALA A 397 6.15 22.57 16.28
CA ALA A 397 5.40 21.36 15.97
C ALA A 397 6.23 20.08 16.19
N GLU A 398 7.51 20.08 15.78
CA GLU A 398 8.42 18.96 16.02
C GLU A 398 8.67 18.75 17.51
N LEU A 399 8.84 19.83 18.29
CA LEU A 399 9.01 19.74 19.75
C LEU A 399 7.77 19.17 20.45
N GLN A 400 6.58 19.60 20.05
CA GLN A 400 5.32 19.09 20.59
C GLN A 400 5.09 17.62 20.24
N ALA A 401 5.41 17.22 19.01
CA ALA A 401 5.34 15.82 18.58
C ALA A 401 6.28 14.94 19.41
N GLU A 402 7.54 15.34 19.58
CA GLU A 402 8.51 14.59 20.39
C GLU A 402 8.11 14.48 21.86
N GLU A 403 7.58 15.57 22.44
CA GLU A 403 7.07 15.53 23.82
C GLU A 403 5.88 14.57 23.95
N ALA A 404 4.95 14.59 23.00
CA ALA A 404 3.77 13.73 23.03
C ALA A 404 4.12 12.26 22.78
N GLU A 405 4.92 11.95 21.75
CA GLU A 405 5.39 10.60 21.48
C GLU A 405 6.22 10.07 22.67
N GLY A 406 7.05 10.92 23.30
CA GLY A 406 7.86 10.58 24.47
C GLY A 406 7.07 10.19 25.73
N LYS A 407 5.75 10.39 25.75
CA LYS A 407 4.86 9.91 26.82
C LYS A 407 4.56 8.40 26.72
N HIS A 408 4.86 7.79 25.58
CA HIS A 408 4.51 6.40 25.29
C HIS A 408 5.75 5.61 24.85
N ASP A 409 5.79 4.32 25.22
CA ASP A 409 6.75 3.38 24.65
C ASP A 409 6.16 2.81 23.37
N PHE A 410 6.36 3.47 22.22
CA PHE A 410 5.78 3.06 20.94
C PHE A 410 6.18 1.64 20.51
N ALA A 411 7.36 1.16 20.91
CA ALA A 411 7.75 -0.22 20.66
C ALA A 411 6.86 -1.18 21.45
N ARG A 412 6.63 -0.90 22.74
CA ARG A 412 5.70 -1.68 23.57
C ARG A 412 4.26 -1.57 23.09
N VAL A 413 3.80 -0.38 22.72
CA VAL A 413 2.45 -0.14 22.18
C VAL A 413 2.25 -0.95 20.90
N TYR A 414 3.21 -0.94 19.96
CA TYR A 414 3.12 -1.77 18.76
C TYR A 414 3.12 -3.26 19.08
N GLN A 415 3.98 -3.74 19.99
CA GLN A 415 3.98 -5.16 20.38
C GLN A 415 2.66 -5.61 21.01
N ASN A 416 2.03 -4.76 21.82
CA ASN A 416 0.71 -5.02 22.39
C ASN A 416 -0.36 -5.00 21.29
N THR A 417 -0.30 -4.02 20.39
CA THR A 417 -1.19 -3.90 19.22
C THR A 417 -1.08 -5.14 18.34
N ARG A 418 0.13 -5.58 18.00
CA ARG A 418 0.40 -6.80 17.23
C ARG A 418 -0.25 -8.04 17.85
N LYS A 419 -0.16 -8.19 19.18
CA LYS A 419 -0.81 -9.30 19.91
C LYS A 419 -2.34 -9.18 19.86
N PHE A 420 -2.87 -7.97 19.97
CA PHE A 420 -4.31 -7.70 19.85
C PHE A 420 -4.82 -8.04 18.45
N VAL A 421 -4.20 -7.51 17.39
CA VAL A 421 -4.66 -7.65 15.99
C VAL A 421 -4.59 -9.09 15.49
N LEU A 422 -3.60 -9.88 15.94
CA LEU A 422 -3.41 -11.30 15.62
C LEU A 422 -4.14 -12.24 16.61
N SER A 423 -5.23 -11.79 17.21
CA SER A 423 -6.01 -12.58 18.17
C SER A 423 -7.51 -12.40 17.98
N MET A 424 -8.30 -13.26 18.62
CA MET A 424 -9.77 -13.14 18.65
C MET A 424 -10.29 -11.86 19.33
N ALA A 425 -9.41 -11.03 19.90
CA ALA A 425 -9.80 -9.70 20.41
C ALA A 425 -10.01 -8.69 19.28
N ASN A 426 -9.36 -8.88 18.12
CA ASN A 426 -9.69 -8.13 16.91
C ASN A 426 -10.97 -8.72 16.29
N PRO A 427 -12.06 -7.94 16.13
CA PRO A 427 -13.31 -8.42 15.56
C PRO A 427 -13.19 -9.01 14.15
N TYR A 428 -12.16 -8.62 13.41
CA TYR A 428 -11.90 -9.07 12.04
C TYR A 428 -10.74 -10.05 11.92
N TYR A 429 -10.24 -10.59 13.04
CA TYR A 429 -9.33 -11.74 12.98
C TYR A 429 -10.13 -13.01 12.69
N ALA A 430 -10.04 -13.49 11.44
CA ALA A 430 -10.68 -14.73 11.04
C ALA A 430 -9.83 -15.92 11.52
N LYS A 431 -10.43 -16.88 12.23
CA LYS A 431 -9.74 -18.05 12.77
C LYS A 431 -10.37 -19.34 12.28
N GLY A 432 -9.55 -20.20 11.71
CA GLY A 432 -9.95 -21.52 11.23
C GLY A 432 -8.79 -22.32 10.65
N PRO A 433 -9.05 -23.58 10.27
CA PRO A 433 -8.01 -24.52 9.82
C PRO A 433 -7.45 -24.21 8.43
N ALA A 434 -8.20 -23.51 7.57
CA ALA A 434 -7.74 -23.16 6.22
C ALA A 434 -6.84 -21.91 6.23
N LEU A 435 -7.21 -20.91 7.03
CA LEU A 435 -6.47 -19.67 7.20
C LEU A 435 -6.84 -19.04 8.55
N SER A 436 -5.85 -18.55 9.30
CA SER A 436 -6.07 -17.73 10.50
C SER A 436 -5.35 -16.39 10.38
N ALA A 437 -6.02 -15.40 9.80
CA ALA A 437 -5.46 -14.10 9.43
C ALA A 437 -6.47 -12.97 9.62
N VAL A 438 -5.96 -11.73 9.70
CA VAL A 438 -6.80 -10.53 9.70
C VAL A 438 -7.57 -10.45 8.38
N GLY A 439 -8.83 -10.09 8.45
CA GLY A 439 -9.69 -9.77 7.32
C GLY A 439 -10.17 -8.33 7.38
N GLY A 440 -11.46 -8.11 7.15
CA GLY A 440 -12.06 -6.78 7.20
C GLY A 440 -13.56 -6.83 6.94
N PRO A 441 -14.28 -5.70 7.10
CA PRO A 441 -15.71 -5.64 6.81
C PRO A 441 -16.03 -5.78 5.31
N HIS A 442 -15.08 -5.48 4.42
CA HIS A 442 -15.28 -5.48 2.96
C HIS A 442 -16.04 -6.72 2.46
N LEU A 443 -15.57 -7.91 2.85
CA LEU A 443 -16.21 -9.19 2.51
C LEU A 443 -16.86 -9.89 3.72
N GLY A 444 -16.86 -9.23 4.87
CA GLY A 444 -17.51 -9.67 6.09
C GLY A 444 -16.72 -10.66 6.96
N PRO A 445 -17.28 -11.05 8.11
CA PRO A 445 -16.61 -11.89 9.10
C PRO A 445 -16.24 -13.28 8.59
N GLY A 446 -15.18 -13.87 9.12
CA GLY A 446 -14.72 -15.22 8.79
C GLY A 446 -13.87 -15.33 7.52
N LYS A 447 -13.72 -14.22 6.78
CA LYS A 447 -12.88 -14.10 5.58
C LYS A 447 -11.51 -13.52 5.96
N GLY A 448 -10.50 -14.37 6.08
CA GLY A 448 -9.13 -13.92 6.30
C GLY A 448 -8.47 -13.53 4.98
N TRP A 449 -7.55 -12.58 4.99
CA TRP A 449 -6.77 -12.22 3.80
C TRP A 449 -5.38 -12.87 3.88
N PRO A 450 -4.97 -13.69 2.90
CA PRO A 450 -3.61 -14.22 2.86
C PRO A 450 -2.54 -13.13 2.89
N MET A 451 -2.84 -11.96 2.34
CA MET A 451 -1.98 -10.77 2.41
C MET A 451 -1.65 -10.38 3.86
N ALA A 452 -2.61 -10.43 4.78
CA ALA A 452 -2.37 -10.12 6.20
C ALA A 452 -1.44 -11.15 6.87
N ALA A 453 -1.52 -12.42 6.48
CA ALA A 453 -0.57 -13.44 6.94
C ALA A 453 0.86 -13.15 6.43
N THR A 454 0.99 -12.75 5.15
CA THR A 454 2.26 -12.30 4.58
C THR A 454 2.81 -11.07 5.31
N VAL A 455 1.98 -10.07 5.60
CA VAL A 455 2.37 -8.89 6.38
C VAL A 455 2.78 -9.27 7.80
N ALA A 456 2.06 -10.16 8.47
CA ALA A 456 2.43 -10.69 9.78
C ALA A 456 3.83 -11.33 9.74
N ALA A 457 4.13 -12.08 8.69
CA ALA A 457 5.45 -12.70 8.50
C ALA A 457 6.54 -11.64 8.25
N LEU A 458 6.33 -10.71 7.33
CA LEU A 458 7.28 -9.64 7.00
C LEU A 458 7.64 -8.80 8.24
N THR A 459 6.63 -8.39 8.99
CA THR A 459 6.82 -7.56 10.19
C THR A 459 7.46 -8.32 11.36
N ALA A 460 7.47 -9.66 11.36
CA ALA A 460 8.21 -10.44 12.36
C ALA A 460 9.74 -10.34 12.20
N PHE A 461 10.22 -9.87 11.04
CA PHE A 461 11.63 -9.57 10.82
C PHE A 461 12.03 -8.18 11.32
N GLU A 462 11.07 -7.31 11.61
CA GLU A 462 11.34 -5.94 12.04
C GLU A 462 11.45 -5.87 13.56
N ASP A 463 12.48 -5.15 14.04
CA ASP A 463 12.81 -5.09 15.47
C ASP A 463 11.64 -4.61 16.34
N LEU A 464 10.81 -3.71 15.78
CA LEU A 464 9.63 -3.17 16.45
C LEU A 464 8.66 -4.28 16.91
N ALA A 465 8.55 -5.39 16.17
CA ALA A 465 7.66 -6.50 16.51
C ALA A 465 8.08 -7.29 17.74
N GLY A 466 9.33 -7.15 18.21
CA GLY A 466 9.81 -7.85 19.39
C GLY A 466 9.82 -9.37 19.26
N VAL A 467 9.90 -9.89 18.03
CA VAL A 467 10.03 -11.34 17.76
C VAL A 467 11.53 -11.68 17.69
N PRO A 468 12.06 -12.51 18.62
CA PRO A 468 13.47 -12.85 18.65
C PRO A 468 13.94 -13.54 17.37
N ALA A 469 15.07 -13.11 16.83
CA ALA A 469 15.68 -13.73 15.65
C ALA A 469 16.06 -15.20 15.90
N GLY A 470 16.19 -15.97 14.82
CA GLY A 470 16.48 -17.40 14.90
C GLY A 470 15.20 -18.24 14.97
N LYS A 471 15.25 -19.31 15.75
CA LYS A 471 14.20 -20.35 15.74
C LYS A 471 12.80 -19.82 16.07
N GLU A 472 12.67 -18.88 17.00
CA GLU A 472 11.37 -18.31 17.38
C GLU A 472 10.74 -17.52 16.22
N ARG A 473 11.52 -16.67 15.54
CA ARG A 473 11.08 -15.99 14.32
C ARG A 473 10.75 -16.99 13.22
N ASP A 474 11.59 -18.01 13.02
CA ASP A 474 11.35 -19.04 12.00
C ASP A 474 10.02 -19.78 12.25
N GLU A 475 9.67 -20.07 13.51
CA GLU A 475 8.37 -20.67 13.87
C GLU A 475 7.19 -19.74 13.52
N VAL A 476 7.26 -18.46 13.89
CA VAL A 476 6.22 -17.47 13.59
C VAL A 476 6.04 -17.28 12.08
N VAL A 477 7.15 -17.04 11.36
CA VAL A 477 7.14 -16.81 9.90
C VAL A 477 6.70 -18.08 9.17
N GLY A 478 7.18 -19.24 9.59
CA GLY A 478 6.84 -20.53 9.01
C GLY A 478 5.36 -20.88 9.15
N GLU A 479 4.71 -20.52 10.25
CA GLU A 479 3.27 -20.70 10.41
C GLU A 479 2.46 -19.86 9.41
N GLN A 480 2.81 -18.59 9.25
CA GLN A 480 2.18 -17.71 8.26
C GLN A 480 2.41 -18.19 6.83
N LEU A 481 3.65 -18.59 6.50
CA LEU A 481 4.02 -19.10 5.19
C LEU A 481 3.22 -20.36 4.82
N ARG A 482 3.07 -21.29 5.76
CA ARG A 482 2.26 -22.50 5.57
C ARG A 482 0.79 -22.15 5.31
N MET A 483 0.23 -21.23 6.10
CA MET A 483 -1.15 -20.79 5.92
C MET A 483 -1.39 -20.21 4.52
N VAL A 484 -0.50 -19.34 4.03
CA VAL A 484 -0.59 -18.79 2.66
C VAL A 484 -0.48 -19.90 1.60
N LEU A 485 0.43 -20.85 1.79
CA LEU A 485 0.64 -21.97 0.86
C LEU A 485 -0.60 -22.89 0.77
N ASP A 486 -1.25 -23.14 1.91
CA ASP A 486 -2.42 -24.02 2.01
C ASP A 486 -3.73 -23.36 1.57
N SER A 487 -3.82 -22.02 1.61
CA SER A 487 -5.05 -21.27 1.32
C SER A 487 -5.25 -20.90 -0.16
N THR A 488 -4.51 -21.51 -1.09
CA THR A 488 -4.54 -21.17 -2.52
C THR A 488 -5.60 -21.93 -3.32
N ALA A 489 -6.32 -22.87 -2.71
CA ALA A 489 -7.27 -23.77 -3.40
C ALA A 489 -6.68 -24.53 -4.61
N GLY A 490 -5.35 -24.70 -4.66
CA GLY A 490 -4.68 -25.36 -5.79
C GLY A 490 -4.44 -24.48 -7.03
N THR A 491 -4.80 -23.19 -6.99
CA THR A 491 -4.72 -22.28 -8.15
C THR A 491 -3.28 -21.86 -8.47
N GLY A 492 -2.36 -21.97 -7.50
CA GLY A 492 -0.97 -21.58 -7.65
C GLY A 492 -0.74 -20.06 -7.64
N VAL A 493 -1.67 -19.29 -7.08
CA VAL A 493 -1.60 -17.83 -6.85
C VAL A 493 -2.22 -17.48 -5.51
N ILE A 494 -2.04 -16.23 -5.08
CA ILE A 494 -2.60 -15.71 -3.84
C ILE A 494 -3.91 -14.99 -4.12
N HIS A 495 -4.91 -15.29 -3.30
CA HIS A 495 -6.25 -14.72 -3.38
C HIS A 495 -6.38 -13.48 -2.49
N GLU A 496 -7.38 -12.65 -2.76
CA GLU A 496 -7.74 -11.50 -1.91
C GLU A 496 -8.20 -11.98 -0.53
N THR A 497 -9.23 -12.84 -0.50
CA THR A 497 -9.75 -13.44 0.74
C THR A 497 -9.88 -14.94 0.63
N VAL A 498 -9.86 -15.62 1.79
CA VAL A 498 -10.16 -17.03 1.95
C VAL A 498 -11.03 -17.20 3.19
N ASP A 499 -12.09 -18.00 3.07
CA ASP A 499 -12.87 -18.40 4.24
C ASP A 499 -12.00 -19.22 5.19
N ALA A 500 -11.94 -18.82 6.47
CA ALA A 500 -11.07 -19.44 7.46
C ALA A 500 -11.32 -20.96 7.65
N TRP A 501 -12.50 -21.45 7.27
CA TRP A 501 -12.90 -22.85 7.39
C TRP A 501 -12.96 -23.60 6.06
N SER A 502 -12.75 -22.92 4.93
CA SER A 502 -12.80 -23.54 3.60
C SER A 502 -11.89 -22.81 2.62
N GLU A 503 -10.75 -23.42 2.30
CA GLU A 503 -9.76 -22.93 1.34
C GLU A 503 -10.35 -22.72 -0.06
N PHE A 504 -11.41 -23.44 -0.42
CA PHE A 504 -12.09 -23.33 -1.72
C PHE A 504 -13.06 -22.14 -1.83
N ALA A 505 -13.30 -21.41 -0.74
CA ALA A 505 -14.22 -20.27 -0.70
C ALA A 505 -13.46 -18.94 -0.62
N TRP A 506 -12.92 -18.53 -1.76
CA TRP A 506 -12.03 -17.38 -1.90
C TRP A 506 -12.57 -16.32 -2.88
N THR A 507 -11.94 -15.14 -2.89
CA THR A 507 -12.21 -14.06 -3.87
C THR A 507 -10.94 -13.62 -4.58
N ARG A 508 -11.10 -13.16 -5.83
CA ARG A 508 -10.07 -12.60 -6.72
C ARG A 508 -8.77 -13.38 -6.79
N SER A 509 -8.58 -14.12 -7.89
CA SER A 509 -7.30 -14.79 -8.14
C SER A 509 -6.27 -13.96 -8.89
N TRP A 510 -6.68 -12.80 -9.42
CA TRP A 510 -5.81 -11.89 -10.14
C TRP A 510 -5.59 -10.63 -9.31
N PHE A 511 -4.76 -10.75 -8.27
CA PHE A 511 -4.52 -9.68 -7.30
C PHE A 511 -3.03 -9.44 -7.12
N GLY A 512 -2.50 -8.44 -7.84
CA GLY A 512 -1.04 -8.27 -7.99
C GLY A 512 -0.33 -7.91 -6.71
N TRP A 513 -1.01 -7.14 -5.86
CA TRP A 513 -0.45 -6.66 -4.60
C TRP A 513 -0.11 -7.80 -3.64
N ALA A 514 -1.06 -8.72 -3.38
CA ALA A 514 -0.78 -9.86 -2.50
C ALA A 514 0.28 -10.80 -3.09
N ASN A 515 0.28 -10.99 -4.41
CA ASN A 515 1.28 -11.79 -5.12
C ASN A 515 2.70 -11.17 -5.01
N GLY A 516 2.82 -9.85 -5.13
CA GLY A 516 4.06 -9.11 -4.97
C GLY A 516 4.61 -9.19 -3.54
N LEU A 517 3.77 -8.91 -2.54
CA LEU A 517 4.14 -8.99 -1.11
C LEU A 517 4.64 -10.38 -0.70
N PHE A 518 4.06 -11.44 -1.27
CA PHE A 518 4.56 -12.79 -1.01
C PHE A 518 5.94 -13.02 -1.60
N GLY A 519 6.21 -12.52 -2.80
CA GLY A 519 7.54 -12.54 -3.36
C GLY A 519 8.55 -11.81 -2.48
N GLU A 520 8.19 -10.64 -1.93
CA GLU A 520 9.01 -9.93 -0.95
C GLU A 520 9.30 -10.76 0.31
N LEU A 521 8.29 -11.45 0.85
CA LEU A 521 8.47 -12.33 2.01
C LEU A 521 9.49 -13.43 1.72
N ILE A 522 9.41 -14.08 0.56
CA ILE A 522 10.36 -15.14 0.19
C ILE A 522 11.78 -14.59 0.08
N LEU A 523 11.95 -13.38 -0.46
CA LEU A 523 13.26 -12.73 -0.50
C LEU A 523 13.76 -12.33 0.88
N LYS A 524 12.90 -11.82 1.76
CA LYS A 524 13.24 -11.46 3.14
C LYS A 524 13.71 -12.69 3.93
N ILE A 525 13.03 -13.83 3.79
CA ILE A 525 13.45 -15.10 4.39
C ILE A 525 14.84 -15.48 3.86
N ALA A 526 15.05 -15.45 2.55
CA ALA A 526 16.34 -15.81 1.95
C ALA A 526 17.48 -14.91 2.46
N GLN A 527 17.24 -13.61 2.56
CA GLN A 527 18.22 -12.64 3.06
C GLN A 527 18.54 -12.85 4.54
N ASP A 528 17.53 -13.13 5.38
CA ASP A 528 17.71 -13.38 6.80
C ASP A 528 18.45 -14.71 7.06
N GLU A 529 18.13 -15.77 6.32
CA GLU A 529 18.84 -17.05 6.37
C GLU A 529 20.31 -16.91 5.94
N GLU A 530 20.57 -16.19 4.86
CA GLU A 530 21.93 -15.90 4.39
C GLU A 530 22.72 -15.09 5.42
N ALA A 531 22.12 -14.02 5.98
CA ALA A 531 22.76 -13.18 6.98
C ALA A 531 23.09 -13.94 8.28
N ARG A 532 22.24 -14.91 8.67
CA ARG A 532 22.48 -15.80 9.82
C ARG A 532 23.43 -16.96 9.50
N GLY A 533 23.83 -17.15 8.25
CA GLY A 533 24.65 -18.28 7.82
C GLY A 533 23.94 -19.63 7.97
N VAL A 534 22.61 -19.65 7.83
CA VAL A 534 21.81 -20.89 7.84
C VAL A 534 22.28 -21.76 6.68
N LYS A 535 22.60 -23.03 6.97
CA LYS A 535 23.02 -23.96 5.92
C LYS A 535 21.84 -24.27 5.01
N LYS A 536 22.14 -24.46 3.72
CA LYS A 536 21.15 -24.92 2.74
C LYS A 536 20.43 -26.19 3.27
N GLY A 537 19.11 -26.16 3.27
CA GLY A 537 18.25 -27.25 3.77
C GLY A 537 17.80 -27.09 5.23
N ASP A 538 18.48 -26.28 6.04
CA ASP A 538 18.18 -26.16 7.48
C ASP A 538 17.19 -25.02 7.81
N GLY A 539 16.94 -24.11 6.86
CA GLY A 539 16.04 -22.96 7.01
C GLY A 539 14.59 -23.22 6.57
N LEU A 540 13.76 -22.19 6.63
CA LEU A 540 12.39 -22.18 6.12
C LEU A 540 12.31 -22.48 4.62
N LEU A 541 13.25 -21.98 3.82
CA LEU A 541 13.30 -22.27 2.38
C LEU A 541 13.86 -23.66 2.07
N GLY A 542 14.58 -24.27 3.02
CA GLY A 542 15.02 -25.66 2.97
C GLY A 542 13.96 -26.67 3.41
N ARG A 543 12.93 -26.23 4.13
CA ARG A 543 11.87 -27.11 4.63
C ARG A 543 10.95 -27.59 3.50
N LEU A 544 10.63 -28.89 3.50
CA LEU A 544 9.53 -29.44 2.71
C LEU A 544 8.20 -29.15 3.41
N TRP A 545 7.34 -28.37 2.78
CA TRP A 545 6.02 -27.96 3.28
C TRP A 545 4.94 -28.93 2.81
N GLN A 546 5.22 -30.23 2.87
CA GLN A 546 4.44 -31.28 2.23
C GLN A 546 3.59 -32.10 3.20
N ASP A 547 3.69 -31.83 4.50
CA ASP A 547 2.92 -32.50 5.56
C ASP A 547 1.46 -32.05 5.64
#